data_AF-A0A4R2PKH8-F1
#
_entry.id   AF-A0A4R2PKH8-F1
#
_cell.length_a   1.000
_cell.length_b   1.000
_cell.length_c   1.000
_cell.angle_alpha   90.00
_cell.angle_beta   90.00
_cell.angle_gamma   90.00
#
_symmetry.space_group_name_H-M   'P 1'
#
loop_
_entity.id
_entity.type
_entity.pdbx_description
1 polymer ?
#
loop_
_entity_poly.entity_id
_entity_poly.type
_entity_poly.pdbx_seq_one_letter_code
_entity_poly.pdbx_strand_id
1 'polypeptide(L)'
;MSAAERNRLRWRAVGIARAVKELFAAGERVRGWRAAVARALLGRAPRAWLYRAVLLADGLVLRVAAERVLADLRDFTFAARPAFDPDPLVMARREGRRDVWLRLTNYLHPDERQVRLLMESDDGD
;
A
#
# COMPACT_ATOMS: atom_id res chain seq x y z
N MET A 1 26.05 -0.16 18.35
CA MET A 1 24.73 -0.79 18.24
C MET A 1 24.64 -1.97 19.19
N SER A 2 23.69 -1.92 20.12
CA SER A 2 23.46 -2.98 21.11
C SER A 2 22.84 -4.22 20.47
N ALA A 3 22.91 -5.38 21.14
CA ALA A 3 22.24 -6.60 20.69
C ALA A 3 20.71 -6.43 20.62
N ALA A 4 20.13 -5.64 21.52
CA ALA A 4 18.71 -5.32 21.54
C ALA A 4 18.28 -4.50 20.31
N GLU A 5 19.09 -3.51 19.91
CA GLU A 5 18.84 -2.72 18.70
C GLU A 5 18.88 -3.57 17.43
N ARG A 6 19.86 -4.47 17.32
CA ARG A 6 19.96 -5.42 16.19
C ARG A 6 18.73 -6.33 16.11
N ASN A 7 18.26 -6.86 17.23
CA ASN A 7 17.05 -7.69 17.28
C ASN A 7 15.80 -6.89 16.90
N ARG A 8 15.66 -5.64 17.37
CA ARG A 8 14.54 -4.77 17.01
C ARG A 8 14.50 -4.49 15.51
N LEU A 9 15.65 -4.18 14.90
CA LEU A 9 15.76 -3.97 13.45
C LEU A 9 15.40 -5.22 12.66
N ARG A 10 15.83 -6.40 13.12
CA ARG A 10 15.50 -7.68 12.49
C ARG A 10 14.01 -7.97 12.53
N TRP A 11 13.36 -7.83 13.68
CA TRP A 11 11.90 -8.02 13.80
C TRP A 11 11.12 -7.01 12.94
N ARG A 12 11.58 -5.76 12.86
CA ARG A 12 10.99 -4.74 11.99
C ARG A 12 11.11 -5.13 10.51
N ALA A 13 12.27 -5.60 10.07
CA ALA A 13 12.48 -6.08 8.70
C ALA A 13 11.58 -7.27 8.36
N VAL A 14 11.43 -8.23 9.29
CA VAL A 14 10.51 -9.37 9.13
C VAL A 14 9.05 -8.92 9.00
N GLY A 15 8.61 -7.95 9.82
CA GLY A 15 7.27 -7.38 9.74
C GLY A 15 6.98 -6.72 8.40
N ILE A 16 7.92 -5.92 7.88
CA ILE A 16 7.80 -5.28 6.57
C ILE A 16 7.73 -6.34 5.46
N ALA A 17 8.59 -7.36 5.51
CA ALA A 17 8.60 -8.43 4.51
C ALA A 17 7.27 -9.21 4.50
N ARG A 18 6.64 -9.41 5.66
CA ARG A 18 5.28 -10.01 5.74
C ARG A 18 4.23 -9.10 5.12
N ALA A 19 4.24 -7.81 5.46
CA ALA A 19 3.28 -6.85 4.92
C ALA A 19 3.39 -6.71 3.38
N VAL A 20 4.61 -6.72 2.84
CA VAL A 20 4.84 -6.74 1.37
C VAL A 20 4.24 -8.01 0.75
N LYS A 21 4.52 -9.20 1.32
CA LYS A 21 3.97 -10.46 0.81
C LYS A 21 2.44 -10.46 0.86
N GLU A 22 1.84 -9.97 1.93
CA GLU A 22 0.39 -9.90 2.06
C GLU A 22 -0.23 -8.94 1.04
N LEU A 23 0.38 -7.78 0.84
CA LEU A 23 -0.11 -6.75 -0.07
C LEU A 23 -0.03 -7.19 -1.55
N PHE A 24 1.09 -7.83 -1.94
CA PHE A 24 1.40 -8.10 -3.34
C PHE A 24 1.19 -9.57 -3.75
N ALA A 25 1.32 -10.55 -2.86
CA ALA A 25 1.06 -11.96 -3.18
C ALA A 25 -0.44 -12.32 -3.12
N ALA A 26 -1.28 -11.50 -2.47
CA ALA A 26 -2.74 -11.69 -2.49
C ALA A 26 -3.38 -11.45 -3.88
N GLY A 27 -2.63 -10.86 -4.82
CA GLY A 27 -3.07 -10.63 -6.20
C GLY A 27 -2.63 -11.73 -7.18
N GLU A 28 -1.66 -12.56 -6.82
CA GLU A 28 -1.36 -13.77 -7.59
C GLU A 28 -2.55 -14.71 -7.41
N ARG A 29 -3.23 -15.04 -8.52
CA ARG A 29 -4.23 -16.12 -8.57
C ARG A 29 -3.53 -17.45 -8.25
N VAL A 30 -3.12 -17.67 -7.02
CA VAL A 30 -2.78 -18.99 -6.51
C VAL A 30 -4.11 -19.70 -6.35
N ARG A 31 -4.58 -20.28 -7.46
CA ARG A 31 -5.78 -21.10 -7.57
C ARG A 31 -5.53 -22.37 -6.77
N GLY A 32 -5.71 -22.32 -5.46
CA GLY A 32 -5.45 -23.47 -4.58
C GLY A 32 -5.55 -23.16 -3.09
N TRP A 33 -5.73 -24.22 -2.30
CA TRP A 33 -5.90 -24.23 -0.85
C TRP A 33 -4.85 -23.40 -0.09
N ARG A 34 -3.64 -23.24 -0.65
CA ARG A 34 -2.57 -22.39 -0.09
C ARG A 34 -2.93 -20.90 0.00
N ALA A 35 -3.74 -20.38 -0.93
CA ALA A 35 -4.22 -18.99 -0.88
C ALA A 35 -5.29 -18.79 0.19
N ALA A 36 -6.14 -19.81 0.40
CA ALA A 36 -7.13 -19.81 1.48
C ALA A 36 -6.42 -19.88 2.85
N VAL A 37 -5.39 -20.73 2.97
CA VAL A 37 -4.55 -20.82 4.18
C VAL A 37 -3.74 -19.54 4.39
N ALA A 38 -3.18 -18.92 3.34
CA ALA A 38 -2.51 -17.63 3.46
C ALA A 38 -3.47 -16.53 3.94
N ARG A 39 -4.70 -16.47 3.39
CA ARG A 39 -5.76 -15.56 3.87
C ARG A 39 -6.18 -15.84 5.32
N ALA A 40 -6.26 -17.12 5.70
CA ALA A 40 -6.67 -17.53 7.04
C ALA A 40 -5.57 -17.26 8.09
N LEU A 41 -4.29 -17.42 7.72
CA LEU A 41 -3.15 -17.24 8.63
C LEU A 41 -2.66 -15.79 8.71
N LEU A 42 -2.82 -14.99 7.65
CA LEU A 42 -2.33 -13.60 7.63
C LEU A 42 -3.37 -12.59 8.11
N GLY A 43 -4.62 -13.00 8.35
CA GLY A 43 -5.69 -12.10 8.75
C GLY A 43 -6.04 -11.09 7.66
N ARG A 44 -7.21 -10.45 7.78
CA ARG A 44 -7.65 -9.43 6.82
C ARG A 44 -7.25 -8.07 7.35
N ALA A 45 -5.95 -7.78 7.41
CA ALA A 45 -5.52 -6.42 7.74
C ALA A 45 -6.08 -5.46 6.68
N PRO A 46 -6.66 -4.31 7.08
CA PRO A 46 -7.17 -3.35 6.11
C PRO A 46 -6.01 -2.92 5.21
N ARG A 47 -6.21 -2.91 3.88
CA ARG A 47 -5.13 -2.61 2.90
C ARG A 47 -4.40 -1.31 3.23
N ALA A 48 -5.11 -0.34 3.81
CA ALA A 48 -4.56 0.91 4.33
C ALA A 48 -3.41 0.68 5.33
N TRP A 49 -3.59 -0.24 6.28
CA TRP A 49 -2.56 -0.58 7.26
C TRP A 49 -1.32 -1.19 6.61
N LEU A 50 -1.49 -2.08 5.64
CA LEU A 50 -0.37 -2.70 4.90
C LEU A 50 0.45 -1.66 4.14
N TYR A 51 -0.21 -0.75 3.42
CA TYR A 51 0.47 0.34 2.73
C TYR A 51 1.26 1.23 3.71
N ARG A 52 0.65 1.58 4.85
CA ARG A 52 1.32 2.37 5.90
C ARG A 52 2.50 1.62 6.51
N ALA A 53 2.37 0.33 6.80
CA ALA A 53 3.46 -0.48 7.35
C ALA A 53 4.68 -0.58 6.41
N VAL A 54 4.44 -0.68 5.10
CA VAL A 54 5.48 -0.79 4.07
C VAL A 54 6.12 0.57 3.77
N LEU A 55 5.31 1.61 3.57
CA LEU A 55 5.78 2.90 3.06
C LEU A 55 6.22 3.86 4.17
N LEU A 56 5.62 3.76 5.36
CA LEU A 56 5.95 4.62 6.49
C LEU A 56 6.92 3.93 7.46
N ALA A 57 7.84 4.72 7.99
CA ALA A 57 8.58 4.50 9.21
C ALA A 57 7.74 5.00 10.39
N ASP A 58 7.50 4.10 11.35
CA ASP A 58 6.82 4.41 12.62
C ASP A 58 5.41 5.01 12.43
N GLY A 59 4.78 4.75 11.27
CA GLY A 59 3.41 5.13 10.95
C GLY A 59 3.21 6.59 10.55
N LEU A 60 4.27 7.41 10.55
CA LEU A 60 4.21 8.86 10.34
C LEU A 60 5.19 9.40 9.30
N VAL A 61 6.40 8.84 9.19
CA VAL A 61 7.45 9.37 8.32
C VAL A 61 7.61 8.48 7.10
N LEU A 62 7.72 9.01 5.88
CA LEU A 62 8.02 8.18 4.72
C LEU A 62 9.45 7.61 4.81
N ARG A 63 9.62 6.35 4.42
CA ARG A 63 10.96 5.75 4.29
C ARG A 63 11.63 6.32 3.05
N VAL A 64 12.93 6.59 3.09
CA VAL A 64 13.69 7.07 1.92
C VAL A 64 13.51 6.18 0.67
N ALA A 65 13.46 4.85 0.85
CA ALA A 65 13.18 3.94 -0.25
C ALA A 65 11.73 4.09 -0.78
N ALA A 66 10.78 4.32 0.11
CA ALA A 66 9.38 4.56 -0.26
C ALA A 66 9.21 5.89 -0.98
N GLU A 67 9.91 6.95 -0.57
CA GLU A 67 9.90 8.26 -1.25
C GLU A 67 10.34 8.13 -2.71
N ARG A 68 11.44 7.42 -2.97
CA ARG A 68 11.95 7.17 -4.34
C ARG A 68 10.93 6.40 -5.17
N VAL A 69 10.38 5.32 -4.62
CA VAL A 69 9.37 4.49 -5.30
C VAL A 69 8.09 5.29 -5.58
N LEU A 70 7.64 6.12 -4.63
CA LEU A 70 6.47 6.97 -4.82
C LEU A 70 6.71 8.08 -5.85
N ALA A 71 7.92 8.64 -5.92
CA ALA A 71 8.29 9.62 -6.94
C ALA A 71 8.24 8.99 -8.35
N ASP A 72 8.84 7.81 -8.53
CA ASP A 72 8.78 7.08 -9.81
C ASP A 72 7.33 6.71 -10.18
N LEU A 73 6.55 6.27 -9.18
CA LEU A 73 5.15 5.91 -9.39
C LEU A 73 4.29 7.11 -9.76
N ARG A 74 4.51 8.29 -9.15
CA ARG A 74 3.84 9.55 -9.49
C ARG A 74 4.01 9.88 -10.98
N ASP A 75 5.22 9.70 -11.48
CA ASP A 75 5.57 10.04 -12.86
C ASP A 75 5.01 9.00 -13.85
N PHE A 76 5.08 7.71 -13.49
CA PHE A 76 4.49 6.61 -14.26
C PHE A 76 2.95 6.71 -14.39
N THR A 77 2.30 7.18 -13.33
CA THR A 77 0.84 7.30 -13.23
C THR A 77 0.29 8.62 -13.75
N PHE A 78 1.13 9.52 -14.26
CA PHE A 78 0.70 10.84 -14.74
C PHE A 78 0.00 11.66 -13.66
N ALA A 79 0.40 11.52 -12.39
CA ALA A 79 -0.24 12.22 -11.29
C ALA A 79 -0.01 13.75 -11.36
N ALA A 80 1.18 14.17 -11.79
CA ALA A 80 1.58 15.58 -11.86
C ALA A 80 1.46 16.19 -13.27
N ARG A 81 0.97 15.43 -14.27
CA ARG A 81 0.90 15.86 -15.68
C ARG A 81 -0.42 15.46 -16.31
N PRO A 82 -0.88 16.12 -17.38
CA PRO A 82 -2.07 15.67 -18.10
C PRO A 82 -1.88 14.25 -18.66
N ALA A 83 -2.91 13.42 -18.53
CA ALA A 83 -2.95 12.06 -19.08
C ALA A 83 -3.50 12.03 -20.52
N PHE A 84 -3.83 13.19 -21.08
CA PHE A 84 -4.36 13.34 -22.43
C PHE A 84 -3.45 12.72 -23.48
N ASP A 85 -4.07 12.01 -24.43
CA ASP A 85 -3.45 11.50 -25.63
C ASP A 85 -4.49 11.57 -26.77
N PRO A 86 -4.11 11.93 -28.01
CA PRO A 86 -5.02 11.87 -29.14
C PRO A 86 -5.59 10.46 -29.39
N ASP A 87 -4.87 9.40 -29.02
CA ASP A 87 -5.37 8.05 -29.06
C ASP A 87 -6.23 7.74 -27.81
N PRO A 88 -7.55 7.45 -27.97
CA PRO A 88 -8.43 7.18 -26.84
C PRO A 88 -8.03 5.93 -26.04
N LEU A 89 -7.39 4.93 -26.66
CA LEU A 89 -6.92 3.73 -25.94
C LEU A 89 -5.73 4.05 -25.04
N VAL A 90 -4.83 4.92 -25.50
CA VAL A 90 -3.70 5.38 -24.71
C VAL A 90 -4.17 6.26 -23.56
N MET A 91 -5.10 7.18 -23.83
CA MET A 91 -5.71 8.04 -22.81
C MET A 91 -6.39 7.20 -21.72
N ALA A 92 -7.22 6.22 -22.08
CA ALA A 92 -7.90 5.35 -21.11
C ALA A 92 -6.91 4.57 -20.22
N ARG A 93 -5.78 4.10 -20.79
CA ARG A 93 -4.72 3.44 -20.00
C ARG A 93 -4.02 4.41 -19.05
N ARG A 94 -3.76 5.65 -19.47
CA ARG A 94 -3.11 6.67 -18.63
C ARG A 94 -4.03 7.09 -17.48
N GLU A 95 -5.31 7.31 -17.76
CA GLU A 95 -6.32 7.60 -16.72
C GLU A 95 -6.46 6.44 -15.74
N GLY A 96 -6.49 5.19 -16.22
CA GLY A 96 -6.50 4.02 -15.33
C GLY A 96 -5.29 3.97 -14.39
N ARG A 97 -4.09 4.40 -14.85
CA ARG A 97 -2.90 4.49 -13.99
C ARG A 97 -3.01 5.64 -12.98
N ARG A 98 -3.56 6.78 -13.39
CA ARG A 98 -3.78 7.95 -12.52
C ARG A 98 -4.73 7.61 -11.37
N ASP A 99 -5.78 6.86 -11.65
CA ASP A 99 -6.73 6.41 -10.63
C ASP A 99 -6.08 5.48 -9.57
N VAL A 100 -5.09 4.67 -9.97
CA VAL A 100 -4.29 3.88 -9.00
C VAL A 100 -3.50 4.79 -8.07
N TRP A 101 -2.90 5.87 -8.59
CA TRP A 101 -2.19 6.85 -7.75
C TRP A 101 -3.12 7.52 -6.75
N LEU A 102 -4.29 8.00 -7.20
CA LEU A 102 -5.27 8.66 -6.32
C LEU A 102 -5.71 7.75 -5.17
N ARG A 103 -5.97 6.47 -5.46
CA ARG A 103 -6.28 5.48 -4.43
C ARG A 103 -5.14 5.27 -3.45
N LEU A 104 -3.90 5.18 -3.94
CA LEU A 104 -2.72 5.04 -3.08
C LEU A 104 -2.55 6.26 -2.16
N THR A 105 -2.67 7.48 -2.70
CA THR A 105 -2.56 8.71 -1.91
C THR A 105 -3.65 8.83 -0.85
N ASN A 106 -4.88 8.42 -1.16
CA ASN A 106 -5.96 8.40 -0.17
C ASN A 106 -5.68 7.46 1.00
N TYR A 107 -5.01 6.33 0.77
CA TYR A 107 -4.60 5.43 1.87
C TYR A 107 -3.44 5.96 2.70
N LEU A 108 -2.57 6.77 2.10
CA LEU A 108 -1.40 7.34 2.79
C LEU A 108 -1.76 8.60 3.57
N HIS A 109 -2.70 9.40 3.06
CA HIS A 109 -3.21 10.63 3.68
C HIS A 109 -4.73 10.56 3.81
N PRO A 110 -5.26 9.75 4.74
CA PRO A 110 -6.70 9.70 4.96
C PRO A 110 -7.19 11.06 5.45
N ASP A 111 -8.23 11.58 4.80
CA ASP A 111 -8.94 12.78 5.24
C ASP A 111 -9.67 12.51 6.56
N GLU A 112 -9.92 13.54 7.37
CA GLU A 112 -10.53 13.43 8.70
C GLU A 112 -11.93 12.80 8.63
N ARG A 113 -12.66 13.03 7.52
CA ARG A 113 -13.93 12.34 7.21
C ARG A 113 -13.74 10.86 6.88
N GLN A 114 -12.68 10.50 6.17
CA GLN A 114 -12.39 9.09 5.84
C GLN A 114 -11.97 8.32 7.08
N VAL A 115 -11.21 8.95 7.99
CA VAL A 115 -10.89 8.39 9.31
C VAL A 115 -12.16 8.13 10.11
N ARG A 116 -13.09 9.08 10.12
CA ARG A 116 -14.37 8.95 10.82
C ARG A 116 -15.24 7.82 10.27
N LEU A 117 -15.37 7.72 8.94
CA LEU A 117 -16.09 6.63 8.27
C LEU A 117 -15.43 5.26 8.52
N LEU A 118 -14.10 5.21 8.59
CA LEU A 118 -13.35 3.99 8.92
C LEU A 118 -13.56 3.58 10.37
N MET A 119 -13.61 4.52 11.32
CA MET A 119 -13.91 4.25 12.73
C MET A 119 -15.35 3.80 12.93
N GLU A 120 -16.32 4.48 12.30
CA GLU A 120 -17.75 4.11 12.36
C GLU A 120 -18.03 2.73 11.72
N SER A 121 -17.20 2.30 10.76
CA SER A 121 -17.30 0.96 10.16
C SER A 121 -16.63 -0.14 11.00
N ASP A 122 -15.71 0.19 11.91
CA ASP A 122 -15.02 -0.75 12.82
C ASP A 122 -15.81 -0.93 14.14
N ASP A 123 -16.62 0.06 14.54
CA ASP A 123 -17.45 0.02 15.77
C ASP A 123 -18.80 -0.70 15.57
N GLY A 124 -19.10 -1.18 14.36
CA GLY A 124 -20.36 -1.79 13.96
C GLY A 124 -20.24 -3.27 13.59
N ASP A 125 -19.78 -4.12 14.51
CA ASP A 125 -19.97 -5.59 14.54
C ASP A 125 -19.79 -6.14 15.96
#